data_AF-A0A452Y216-F1
#
_entry.id   AF-A0A452Y216-F1
#
_cell.length_a   1.000
_cell.length_b   1.000
_cell.length_c   1.000
_cell.angle_alpha   90.00
_cell.angle_beta   90.00
_cell.angle_gamma   90.00
#
_symmetry.space_group_name_H-M   'P 1'
#
loop_
_entity.id
_entity.type
_entity.pdbx_description
1 polymer ?
#
loop_
_entity_poly.entity_id
_entity_poly.type
_entity_poly.pdbx_seq_one_letter_code
_entity_poly.pdbx_strand_id
1 'polypeptide(L)'
;MSLHIRTRLAAADERVTTIKIPPYEIRTKVFFMIYNMSTDNIEAKGFEFYEVLMEQYYPWFAQYMVMQRVCIDPNFHDICLMFLHKVNSPVLDMEIRKATYANCKILLRSDIIKSCSGERTLLKNIGSWFGKSAIQWNQDPSTYVDGLIPLIVK
;
A
#
# COMPACT_ATOMS: atom_id res chain seq x y z
N MET A 1 2.63 12.72 13.59
CA MET A 1 3.24 12.38 12.27
C MET A 1 2.67 13.36 11.25
N SER A 2 3.49 14.24 10.65
CA SER A 2 2.96 15.46 10.00
C SER A 2 2.18 15.16 8.71
N LEU A 3 1.06 15.86 8.56
CA LEU A 3 0.17 15.84 7.39
C LEU A 3 0.93 15.98 6.04
N HIS A 4 2.09 16.64 6.07
CA HIS A 4 2.92 16.98 4.91
C HIS A 4 3.49 15.78 4.16
N ILE A 5 3.85 14.69 4.84
CA ILE A 5 4.46 13.52 4.15
C ILE A 5 3.40 12.75 3.36
N ARG A 6 2.17 12.67 3.89
CA ARG A 6 1.04 12.03 3.21
C ARG A 6 0.65 12.77 1.93
N THR A 7 0.67 14.10 1.95
CA THR A 7 0.35 14.93 0.79
C THR A 7 1.44 14.84 -0.30
N ARG A 8 2.73 14.75 0.06
CA ARG A 8 3.84 14.59 -0.91
C ARG A 8 3.83 13.22 -1.58
N LEU A 9 3.55 12.15 -0.84
CA LEU A 9 3.44 10.80 -1.40
C LEU A 9 2.26 10.66 -2.38
N ALA A 10 1.19 11.43 -2.18
CA ALA A 10 0.04 11.42 -3.08
C ALA A 10 0.27 12.26 -4.36
N ALA A 11 1.16 13.26 -4.29
CA ALA A 11 1.39 14.23 -5.35
C ALA A 11 2.54 13.89 -6.32
N ALA A 12 3.43 12.95 -5.98
CA ALA A 12 4.69 12.75 -6.68
C ALA A 12 4.64 11.75 -7.88
N ASP A 13 3.47 11.33 -8.33
CA ASP A 13 3.34 10.56 -9.57
C ASP A 13 2.26 11.18 -10.48
N GLU A 14 2.69 11.81 -11.59
CA GLU A 14 1.82 12.32 -12.66
C GLU A 14 0.98 11.22 -13.34
N ARG A 15 1.19 9.94 -12.97
CA ARG A 15 0.34 8.79 -13.37
C ARG A 15 -0.88 8.56 -12.47
N VAL A 16 -1.06 9.31 -11.38
CA VAL A 16 -2.23 9.23 -10.47
C VAL A 16 -3.52 9.78 -11.13
N THR A 17 -3.42 10.37 -12.31
CA THR A 17 -4.51 11.06 -13.02
C THR A 17 -5.66 10.15 -13.52
N THR A 18 -5.56 8.83 -13.41
CA THR A 18 -6.61 7.88 -13.86
C THR A 18 -7.22 7.00 -12.77
N ILE A 19 -6.92 7.24 -11.49
CA ILE A 19 -7.51 6.45 -10.40
C ILE A 19 -8.96 6.90 -10.17
N LYS A 20 -9.91 5.99 -10.42
CA LYS A 20 -11.32 6.23 -10.07
C LYS A 20 -11.47 6.25 -8.56
N ILE A 21 -12.03 7.35 -8.05
CA ILE A 21 -12.29 7.53 -6.62
C ILE A 21 -13.71 7.00 -6.33
N PRO A 22 -13.90 6.08 -5.37
CA PRO A 22 -15.23 5.63 -4.98
C PRO A 22 -16.07 6.77 -4.40
N PRO A 23 -17.40 6.69 -4.43
CA PRO A 23 -18.28 7.60 -3.68
C PRO A 23 -17.92 7.66 -2.19
N TYR A 24 -18.24 8.78 -1.52
CA TYR A 24 -17.85 9.02 -0.13
C TYR A 24 -18.33 7.92 0.82
N GLU A 25 -19.56 7.45 0.61
CA GLU A 25 -20.22 6.40 1.40
C GLU A 25 -19.43 5.09 1.33
N ILE A 26 -18.94 4.74 0.13
CA ILE A 26 -18.11 3.55 -0.09
C ILE A 26 -16.75 3.70 0.59
N ARG A 27 -16.11 4.86 0.47
CA ARG A 27 -14.82 5.11 1.15
C ARG A 27 -14.96 5.01 2.66
N THR A 28 -16.05 5.54 3.23
CA THR A 28 -16.33 5.44 4.67
C THR A 28 -16.51 3.99 5.12
N LYS A 29 -17.25 3.17 4.35
CA LYS A 29 -17.38 1.73 4.63
C LYS A 29 -16.03 1.03 4.59
N VAL A 30 -15.21 1.28 3.56
CA VAL A 30 -13.85 0.74 3.48
C VAL A 30 -13.01 1.13 4.70
N PHE A 31 -13.01 2.42 5.08
CA PHE A 31 -12.22 2.87 6.22
C PHE A 31 -12.63 2.20 7.52
N PHE A 32 -13.94 2.04 7.75
CA PHE A 32 -14.47 1.34 8.90
C PHE A 32 -14.10 -0.15 8.89
N MET A 33 -14.22 -0.80 7.73
CA MET A 33 -13.85 -2.21 7.52
C MET A 33 -12.38 -2.45 7.86
N ILE A 34 -11.48 -1.61 7.34
CA ILE A 34 -10.03 -1.71 7.59
C ILE A 34 -9.67 -1.37 9.04
N TYR A 35 -10.34 -0.38 9.65
CA TYR A 35 -10.07 0.01 11.03
C TYR A 35 -10.44 -1.09 12.05
N ASN A 36 -11.53 -1.82 11.81
CA ASN A 36 -12.03 -2.86 12.71
C ASN A 36 -11.56 -4.27 12.34
N MET A 37 -10.61 -4.38 11.42
CA MET A 37 -10.07 -5.67 11.01
C MET A 37 -9.23 -6.29 12.13
N SER A 38 -9.48 -7.56 12.44
CA SER A 38 -8.72 -8.37 13.40
C SER A 38 -8.50 -9.78 12.83
N THR A 39 -7.60 -10.56 13.44
CA THR A 39 -7.40 -11.96 13.08
C THR A 39 -8.67 -12.80 13.20
N ASP A 40 -9.52 -12.47 14.19
CA ASP A 40 -10.73 -13.23 14.50
C ASP A 40 -11.84 -13.00 13.49
N ASN A 41 -11.84 -11.85 12.81
CA ASN A 41 -12.87 -11.48 11.83
C ASN A 41 -12.37 -11.42 10.38
N ILE A 42 -11.09 -11.74 10.15
CA ILE A 42 -10.41 -11.56 8.86
C ILE A 42 -11.09 -12.29 7.71
N GLU A 43 -11.66 -13.45 7.99
CA GLU A 43 -12.35 -14.27 6.99
C GLU A 43 -13.64 -13.61 6.53
N ALA A 44 -14.48 -13.17 7.48
CA ALA A 44 -15.68 -12.40 7.17
C ALA A 44 -15.35 -11.09 6.43
N LYS A 45 -14.25 -10.42 6.80
CA LYS A 45 -13.79 -9.20 6.11
C LYS A 45 -13.37 -9.44 4.66
N GLY A 46 -12.82 -10.61 4.34
CA GLY A 46 -12.52 -10.99 2.95
C GLY A 46 -13.78 -11.04 2.08
N PHE A 47 -14.89 -11.56 2.61
CA PHE A 47 -16.17 -11.59 1.90
C PHE A 47 -16.84 -10.20 1.82
N GLU A 48 -16.89 -9.47 2.94
CA GLU A 48 -17.45 -8.10 3.01
C GLU A 48 -16.77 -7.16 2.00
N PHE A 49 -15.47 -7.35 1.74
CA PHE A 49 -14.73 -6.54 0.78
C PHE A 49 -15.38 -6.52 -0.61
N TYR A 50 -15.85 -7.67 -1.10
CA TYR A 50 -16.48 -7.79 -2.41
C TYR A 50 -17.84 -7.10 -2.49
N GLU A 51 -18.55 -6.98 -1.36
CA GLU A 51 -19.82 -6.25 -1.28
C GLU A 51 -19.60 -4.74 -1.18
N VAL A 52 -18.49 -4.32 -0.57
CA VAL A 52 -18.18 -2.92 -0.32
C VAL A 52 -17.51 -2.26 -1.52
N LEU A 53 -16.59 -2.95 -2.20
CA LEU A 53 -15.72 -2.32 -3.18
C LEU A 53 -15.68 -3.07 -4.52
N MET A 54 -16.10 -2.38 -5.58
CA MET A 54 -15.98 -2.88 -6.95
C MET A 54 -14.52 -2.83 -7.44
N GLU A 55 -14.16 -3.79 -8.29
CA GLU A 55 -12.81 -3.94 -8.86
C GLU A 55 -12.25 -2.67 -9.51
N GLN A 56 -13.10 -1.87 -10.17
CA GLN A 56 -12.70 -0.60 -10.78
C GLN A 56 -12.08 0.43 -9.80
N TYR A 57 -12.25 0.20 -8.49
CA TYR A 57 -11.73 1.03 -7.42
C TYR A 57 -10.52 0.42 -6.69
N TYR A 58 -10.06 -0.78 -7.09
CA TYR A 58 -8.88 -1.40 -6.48
C TYR A 58 -7.62 -0.55 -6.53
N PRO A 59 -7.33 0.21 -7.62
CA PRO A 59 -6.18 1.12 -7.62
C PRO A 59 -6.25 2.18 -6.50
N TRP A 60 -7.45 2.71 -6.23
CA TRP A 60 -7.65 3.67 -5.14
C TRP A 60 -7.45 3.01 -3.78
N PHE A 61 -8.02 1.82 -3.58
CA PHE A 61 -7.89 1.08 -2.34
C PHE A 61 -6.44 0.69 -2.07
N ALA A 62 -5.71 0.25 -3.09
CA ALA A 62 -4.31 -0.10 -2.99
C ALA A 62 -3.45 1.09 -2.54
N GLN A 63 -3.67 2.26 -3.15
CA GLN A 63 -3.01 3.50 -2.71
C GLN A 63 -3.36 3.84 -1.26
N TYR A 64 -4.63 3.76 -0.88
CA TYR A 64 -5.06 3.98 0.50
C TYR A 64 -4.35 3.03 1.48
N MET A 65 -4.40 1.72 1.23
CA MET A 65 -3.81 0.70 2.10
C MET A 65 -2.30 0.90 2.25
N VAL A 66 -1.59 1.09 1.14
CA VAL A 66 -0.14 1.25 1.17
C VAL A 66 0.26 2.54 1.89
N MET A 67 -0.37 3.66 1.54
CA MET A 67 0.03 4.97 2.06
C MET A 67 -0.43 5.23 3.49
N GLN A 68 -1.64 4.81 3.84
CA GLN A 68 -2.28 5.18 5.10
C GLN A 68 -2.15 4.11 6.17
N ARG A 69 -1.79 2.87 5.80
CA ARG A 69 -1.62 1.77 6.75
C ARG A 69 -0.21 1.20 6.69
N VAL A 70 0.17 0.59 5.58
CA VAL A 70 1.43 -0.16 5.45
C VAL A 70 2.67 0.71 5.69
N CYS A 71 2.74 1.91 5.10
CA CYS A 71 3.88 2.81 5.30
C CYS A 71 3.99 3.33 6.73
N ILE A 72 2.88 3.34 7.47
CA ILE A 72 2.77 4.05 8.76
C ILE A 72 2.94 3.09 9.93
N ASP A 73 2.33 1.91 9.85
CA ASP A 73 2.26 0.96 10.96
C ASP A 73 2.79 -0.42 10.52
N PRO A 74 4.02 -0.80 10.93
CA PRO A 74 4.58 -2.10 10.59
C PRO A 74 3.82 -3.27 11.23
N ASN A 75 3.08 -3.05 12.33
CA ASN A 75 2.27 -4.10 12.96
C ASN A 75 1.05 -4.47 12.12
N PHE A 76 0.63 -3.57 11.21
CA PHE A 76 -0.47 -3.82 10.30
C PHE A 76 -0.11 -4.76 9.14
N HIS A 77 1.18 -5.04 8.91
CA HIS A 77 1.62 -5.81 7.73
C HIS A 77 1.05 -7.22 7.71
N ASP A 78 1.15 -7.96 8.82
CA ASP A 78 0.76 -9.38 8.83
C ASP A 78 -0.75 -9.54 8.64
N ILE A 79 -1.56 -8.73 9.32
CA ILE A 79 -3.02 -8.74 9.14
C ILE A 79 -3.43 -8.27 7.74
N CYS A 80 -2.71 -7.32 7.13
CA CYS A 80 -2.95 -6.90 5.76
C CYS A 80 -2.67 -8.05 4.77
N LEU A 81 -1.59 -8.81 4.97
CA LEU A 81 -1.27 -9.97 4.13
C LEU A 81 -2.31 -11.09 4.32
N MET A 82 -2.74 -11.36 5.55
CA MET A 82 -3.83 -12.28 5.83
C MET A 82 -5.13 -11.85 5.13
N PHE A 83 -5.46 -10.56 5.17
CA PHE A 83 -6.62 -10.00 4.48
C PHE A 83 -6.54 -10.21 2.97
N LEU A 84 -5.41 -9.84 2.34
CA LEU A 84 -5.23 -10.01 0.89
C LEU A 84 -5.33 -11.49 0.47
N HIS A 85 -4.75 -12.38 1.27
CA HIS A 85 -4.90 -13.83 1.05
C HIS A 85 -6.35 -14.29 1.18
N LYS A 86 -7.14 -13.75 2.12
CA LYS A 86 -8.57 -14.08 2.26
C LYS A 86 -9.43 -13.52 1.13
N VAL A 87 -9.11 -12.31 0.63
CA VAL A 87 -9.74 -11.77 -0.58
C VAL A 87 -9.39 -12.65 -1.78
N ASN A 88 -8.14 -13.10 -1.92
CA ASN A 88 -7.70 -13.99 -3.00
C ASN A 88 -8.02 -13.41 -4.40
N SER A 89 -7.68 -12.14 -4.62
CA SER A 89 -7.87 -11.46 -5.91
C SER A 89 -6.53 -11.12 -6.55
N PRO A 90 -6.15 -11.78 -7.66
CA PRO A 90 -4.91 -11.48 -8.39
C PRO A 90 -4.85 -10.03 -8.89
N VAL A 91 -6.01 -9.45 -9.22
CA VAL A 91 -6.12 -8.05 -9.65
C VAL A 91 -5.80 -7.11 -8.49
N LEU A 92 -6.36 -7.36 -7.30
CA LEU A 92 -6.06 -6.57 -6.11
C LEU A 92 -4.58 -6.67 -5.74
N ASP A 93 -4.02 -7.88 -5.75
CA ASP A 93 -2.60 -8.09 -5.45
C ASP A 93 -1.69 -7.32 -6.40
N MET A 94 -2.04 -7.30 -7.70
CA MET A 94 -1.33 -6.50 -8.69
C MET A 94 -1.40 -5.00 -8.34
N GLU A 95 -2.57 -4.47 -7.97
CA GLU A 95 -2.71 -3.05 -7.61
C GLU A 95 -1.96 -2.69 -6.32
N ILE A 96 -1.99 -3.56 -5.30
CA ILE A 96 -1.20 -3.41 -4.07
C ILE A 96 0.30 -3.39 -4.38
N ARG A 97 0.78 -4.27 -5.26
CA ARG A 97 2.17 -4.27 -5.74
C ARG A 97 2.55 -2.96 -6.42
N LYS A 98 1.74 -2.49 -7.38
CA LYS A 98 1.95 -1.22 -8.08
C LYS A 98 2.03 -0.05 -7.11
N ALA A 99 1.09 0.04 -6.16
CA ALA A 99 1.05 1.09 -5.15
C ALA A 99 2.26 1.03 -4.21
N THR A 100 2.66 -0.17 -3.77
CA THR A 100 3.87 -0.39 -2.96
C THR A 100 5.10 0.17 -3.68
N TYR A 101 5.28 -0.21 -4.94
CA TYR A 101 6.44 0.19 -5.73
C TYR A 101 6.47 1.70 -6.02
N ALA A 102 5.32 2.28 -6.38
CA ALA A 102 5.20 3.72 -6.59
C ALA A 102 5.61 4.50 -5.33
N ASN A 103 5.12 4.09 -4.15
CA ASN A 103 5.47 4.75 -2.89
C ASN A 103 6.95 4.56 -2.52
N CYS A 104 7.54 3.39 -2.77
CA CYS A 104 8.99 3.18 -2.61
C CYS A 104 9.78 4.17 -3.47
N LYS A 105 9.42 4.32 -4.75
CA LYS A 105 10.09 5.26 -5.66
C LYS A 105 9.99 6.70 -5.18
N ILE A 106 8.83 7.12 -4.68
CA ILE A 106 8.64 8.49 -4.19
C ILE A 106 9.53 8.75 -2.97
N LEU A 107 9.57 7.82 -2.01
CA LEU A 107 10.43 7.95 -0.82
C LEU A 107 11.92 7.97 -1.19
N LEU A 108 12.36 7.10 -2.10
CA LEU A 108 13.75 7.05 -2.57
C LEU A 108 14.16 8.29 -3.38
N ARG A 109 13.20 8.95 -4.04
CA ARG A 109 13.44 10.19 -4.78
C ARG A 109 13.35 11.45 -3.92
N SER A 110 12.89 11.35 -2.67
CA SER A 110 12.71 12.51 -1.81
C SER A 110 14.05 13.14 -1.43
N ASP A 111 14.20 14.43 -1.71
CA ASP A 111 15.44 15.19 -1.40
C ASP A 111 15.71 15.30 0.11
N ILE A 112 14.68 15.12 0.94
CA ILE A 112 14.80 15.23 2.40
C ILE A 112 14.97 13.87 3.09
N ILE A 113 15.01 12.74 2.36
CA ILE A 113 15.14 11.39 2.95
C ILE A 113 16.42 11.27 3.80
N LYS A 114 17.49 11.95 3.39
CA LYS A 114 18.79 11.95 4.08
C LYS A 114 18.71 12.72 5.42
N SER A 115 17.86 13.74 5.53
CA SER A 115 17.73 14.60 6.73
C SER A 115 16.50 14.30 7.60
N CYS A 116 15.43 13.73 7.04
CA CYS A 116 14.18 13.46 7.74
C CYS A 116 14.10 12.02 8.27
N SER A 117 14.16 11.84 9.59
CA SER A 117 13.98 10.52 10.23
C SER A 117 12.60 9.92 9.94
N GLY A 118 11.56 10.75 9.84
CA GLY A 118 10.20 10.32 9.51
C GLY A 118 10.11 9.63 8.16
N GLU A 119 10.67 10.22 7.10
CA GLU A 119 10.66 9.59 5.77
C GLU A 119 11.49 8.30 5.74
N ARG A 120 12.61 8.25 6.47
CA ARG A 120 13.39 7.00 6.59
C ARG A 120 12.59 5.90 7.29
N THR A 121 11.78 6.24 8.30
CA THR A 121 10.89 5.26 8.94
C THR A 121 9.85 4.73 7.95
N LEU A 122 9.22 5.60 7.16
CA LEU A 122 8.28 5.15 6.13
C LEU A 122 8.97 4.23 5.09
N LEU A 123 10.18 4.58 4.67
CA LEU A 123 10.97 3.77 3.74
C LEU A 123 11.34 2.40 4.33
N LYS A 124 11.71 2.35 5.62
CA LYS A 124 11.95 1.09 6.34
C LYS A 124 10.67 0.24 6.43
N ASN A 125 9.55 0.87 6.75
CA ASN A 125 8.26 0.17 6.86
C ASN A 125 7.86 -0.43 5.51
N ILE A 126 7.90 0.34 4.43
CA ILE A 126 7.54 -0.17 3.10
C ILE A 126 8.54 -1.22 2.59
N GLY A 127 9.83 -1.12 2.94
CA GLY A 127 10.83 -2.13 2.65
C GLY A 127 10.57 -3.45 3.39
N SER A 128 10.21 -3.38 4.68
CA SER A 128 9.82 -4.56 5.47
C SER A 128 8.56 -5.23 4.90
N TRP A 129 7.55 -4.43 4.55
CA TRP A 129 6.36 -4.90 3.86
C TRP A 129 6.69 -5.61 2.55
N PHE A 130 7.54 -5.01 1.71
CA PHE A 130 7.94 -5.59 0.44
C PHE A 130 8.60 -6.96 0.63
N GLY A 131 9.52 -7.09 1.59
CA GLY A 131 10.17 -8.36 1.91
C GLY A 131 9.19 -9.45 2.33
N LYS A 132 8.22 -9.12 3.21
CA LYS A 132 7.17 -10.07 3.63
C LYS A 132 6.25 -10.47 2.47
N SER A 133 5.85 -9.49 1.66
CA SER A 133 4.87 -9.69 0.57
C SER A 133 5.44 -10.45 -0.62
N ALA A 134 6.73 -10.29 -0.91
CA ALA A 134 7.41 -10.96 -2.03
C ALA A 134 7.31 -12.49 -1.93
N ILE A 135 7.39 -13.04 -0.71
CA ILE A 135 7.22 -14.47 -0.44
C ILE A 135 5.82 -14.93 -0.85
N GLN A 136 4.79 -14.16 -0.54
CA GLN A 136 3.40 -14.50 -0.86
C GLN A 136 3.06 -14.30 -2.35
N TRP A 137 3.69 -13.35 -3.02
CA TRP A 137 3.43 -13.11 -4.44
C TRP A 137 4.07 -14.14 -5.38
N ASN A 138 4.91 -15.05 -4.86
CA ASN A 138 5.59 -16.11 -5.61
C ASN A 138 6.23 -15.61 -6.93
N GLN A 139 6.77 -14.40 -6.90
CA GLN A 139 7.45 -13.77 -8.02
C GLN A 139 8.90 -13.50 -7.65
N ASP A 140 9.78 -13.59 -8.64
CA ASP A 140 11.19 -13.26 -8.47
C ASP A 140 11.32 -11.78 -8.04
N PRO A 141 11.83 -11.50 -6.82
CA PRO A 141 12.02 -10.15 -6.33
C PRO A 141 12.92 -9.29 -7.23
N SER A 142 13.83 -9.93 -8.00
CA SER A 142 14.80 -9.26 -8.88
C SER A 142 14.13 -8.29 -9.87
N THR A 143 13.03 -8.73 -10.49
CA THR A 143 12.24 -7.98 -11.47
C THR A 143 11.87 -6.56 -11.02
N TYR A 144 11.70 -6.36 -9.72
CA TYR A 144 11.28 -5.08 -9.14
C TYR A 144 12.40 -4.34 -8.43
N VAL A 145 13.30 -5.09 -7.77
CA VAL A 145 14.48 -4.52 -7.11
C VAL A 145 15.38 -3.84 -8.16
N ASP A 146 15.52 -4.42 -9.36
CA ASP A 146 16.31 -3.86 -10.45
C ASP A 146 15.89 -2.43 -10.83
N GLY A 147 14.58 -2.16 -10.82
CA GLY A 147 14.06 -0.81 -11.08
C GLY A 147 14.20 0.17 -9.91
N LEU A 148 14.60 -0.30 -8.72
CA LEU A 148 14.91 0.52 -7.53
C LEU A 148 16.41 0.73 -7.35
N ILE A 149 17.27 -0.18 -7.82
CA ILE A 149 18.74 -0.08 -7.68
C ILE A 149 19.27 1.30 -8.09
N PRO A 150 18.90 1.89 -9.25
CA PRO A 150 19.39 3.21 -9.65
C PRO A 150 18.99 4.34 -8.69
N LEU A 151 17.93 4.16 -7.88
CA LEU A 151 17.46 5.15 -6.91
C LEU A 151 18.14 5.02 -5.55
N ILE A 152 18.79 3.88 -5.27
CA ILE A 152 19.47 3.61 -4.00
C ILE A 152 20.90 4.18 -3.99
N VAL A 153 21.56 4.25 -5.16
CA VAL A 153 22.98 4.66 -5.30
C VAL A 153 23.15 6.19 -5.42
N LYS A 154 22.36 6.99 -4.69
CA LYS A 154 22.45 8.47 -4.67
C LYS A 154 23.30 9.03 -3.53
#